data_AF-A0A2N7WZZ7-F1
#
_entry.id   AF-A0A2N7WZZ7-F1
#
_cell.length_a   1.000
_cell.length_b   1.000
_cell.length_c   1.000
_cell.angle_alpha   90.00
_cell.angle_beta   90.00
_cell.angle_gamma   90.00
#
_symmetry.space_group_name_H-M   'P 1'
#
loop_
_entity.id
_entity.type
_entity.pdbx_description
1 polymer ?
#
loop_
_entity_poly.entity_id
_entity_poly.type
_entity_poly.pdbx_seq_one_letter_code
_entity_poly.pdbx_strand_id
1 'polypeptide(L)' 'MSHDPNLDHATDADHVLALARSAGLLVTLDGQIGREKYQSIAGSLTAFMRFVDALRTNLTDGAAA' A
#
# COMPACT_ATOMS: atom_id res chain seq x y z
N MET A 1 -3.49 -27.65 2.08
CA MET A 1 -3.75 -26.21 2.33
C MET A 1 -3.51 -25.51 1.02
N SER A 2 -4.58 -25.16 0.30
CA SER A 2 -4.46 -24.46 -0.98
C SER A 2 -4.11 -23.00 -0.69
N HIS A 3 -2.93 -22.57 -1.12
CA HIS A 3 -2.51 -21.17 -1.11
C HIS A 3 -3.34 -20.43 -2.17
N ASP A 4 -4.13 -19.45 -1.75
CA ASP A 4 -4.94 -18.62 -2.64
C ASP A 4 -4.16 -17.34 -2.95
N PRO A 5 -3.54 -17.23 -4.15
CA PRO A 5 -2.68 -16.09 -4.50
C PRO A 5 -3.44 -14.75 -4.54
N ASN A 6 -4.77 -14.78 -4.56
CA ASN A 6 -5.59 -13.58 -4.53
C ASN A 6 -5.61 -12.91 -3.13
N LEU A 7 -5.38 -13.69 -2.06
CA LEU A 7 -5.28 -13.16 -0.70
C LEU A 7 -3.96 -12.43 -0.47
N ASP A 8 -2.87 -12.90 -1.09
CA ASP A 8 -1.55 -12.31 -0.92
C ASP A 8 -1.48 -10.92 -1.57
N HIS A 9 -2.02 -10.77 -2.78
CA HIS A 9 -2.04 -9.48 -3.47
C HIS A 9 -2.95 -8.44 -2.80
N ALA A 10 -4.07 -8.87 -2.21
CA ALA A 10 -4.92 -7.98 -1.41
C ALA A 10 -4.19 -7.51 -0.14
N THR A 11 -3.41 -8.41 0.47
CA THR A 11 -2.59 -8.10 1.65
C THR A 11 -1.46 -7.12 1.30
N ASP A 12 -0.80 -7.32 0.15
CA ASP A 12 0.23 -6.40 -0.36
C ASP A 12 -0.34 -5.00 -0.61
N ALA A 13 -1.51 -4.92 -1.24
CA ALA A 13 -2.20 -3.66 -1.47
C ALA A 13 -2.53 -2.96 -0.13
N ASP A 14 -3.08 -3.69 0.85
CA ASP A 14 -3.41 -3.14 2.17
C ASP A 14 -2.16 -2.64 2.91
N HIS A 15 -1.02 -3.33 2.79
CA HIS A 15 0.26 -2.88 3.34
C HIS A 15 0.76 -1.58 2.67
N VAL A 16 0.71 -1.50 1.35
CA VAL A 16 1.09 -0.28 0.61
C VAL A 16 0.20 0.90 1.01
N LEU A 17 -1.11 0.66 1.16
CA LEU A 17 -2.05 1.70 1.58
C LEU A 17 -1.84 2.12 3.03
N ALA A 18 -1.48 1.20 3.92
CA ALA A 18 -1.10 1.54 5.30
C ALA A 18 0.15 2.42 5.33
N LEU A 19 1.15 2.10 4.50
CA LEU A 19 2.37 2.88 4.37
C LEU A 19 2.12 4.29 3.80
N ALA A 20 1.24 4.41 2.80
CA ALA A 20 0.85 5.71 2.26
C ALA A 20 0.21 6.60 3.35
N ARG A 21 -0.69 6.03 4.16
CA ARG A 21 -1.33 6.74 5.27
C ARG A 21 -0.33 7.17 6.34
N SER A 22 0.60 6.30 6.73
CA SER A 22 1.62 6.64 7.73
C SER A 22 2.59 7.72 7.25
N ALA A 23 2.87 7.78 5.94
CA ALA A 23 3.65 8.84 5.33
C ALA A 23 2.91 10.19 5.25
N GLY A 24 1.62 10.22 5.54
CA GLY A 24 0.76 11.41 5.53
C GLY A 24 0.10 11.67 4.17
N LEU A 25 -0.04 10.65 3.32
CA LEU A 25 -0.86 10.73 2.11
C LEU A 25 -2.33 10.44 2.46
N LEU A 26 -3.24 11.14 1.79
CA LEU A 26 -4.66 10.86 1.81
C LEU A 26 -4.93 9.66 0.90
N VAL A 27 -5.60 8.64 1.43
CA VAL A 27 -6.11 7.49 0.67
C VAL A 27 -7.63 7.56 0.68
N THR A 28 -8.25 7.70 -0.49
CA THR A 28 -9.70 7.77 -0.65
C THR A 28 -10.20 6.52 -1.37
N LEU A 29 -11.32 5.96 -0.91
CA LEU A 29 -12.06 4.94 -1.67
C LEU A 29 -13.06 5.64 -2.58
N ASP A 30 -12.75 5.68 -3.87
CA ASP A 30 -13.58 6.36 -4.87
C ASP A 30 -14.78 5.49 -5.28
N GLY A 31 -14.65 4.17 -5.17
CA GLY A 31 -15.74 3.23 -5.40
C GLY A 31 -15.34 1.77 -5.25
N GLN A 32 -16.33 0.88 -5.25
CA GLN A 32 -16.13 -0.56 -5.27
C GLN A 32 -17.11 -1.20 -6.26
N ILE A 33 -16.59 -1.98 -7.20
CA ILE A 33 -17.40 -2.72 -8.17
C ILE A 33 -17.09 -4.22 -7.99
N GLY A 34 -18.09 -4.97 -7.52
CA GLY A 34 -17.86 -6.35 -7.11
C GLY A 34 -16.84 -6.43 -5.97
N ARG A 35 -15.71 -7.11 -6.22
CA ARG A 35 -14.60 -7.25 -5.25
C ARG A 35 -13.47 -6.23 -5.48
N GLU A 36 -13.52 -5.49 -6.58
CA GLU A 36 -12.49 -4.53 -6.96
C GLU A 36 -12.71 -3.17 -6.28
N LYS A 37 -11.65 -2.62 -5.67
CA LYS A 37 -11.69 -1.32 -4.98
C LYS A 37 -10.90 -0.30 -5.80
N TYR A 38 -11.53 0.82 -6.10
CA TYR A 38 -10.90 1.94 -6.80
C TYR A 38 -10.50 2.99 -5.78
N GLN A 39 -9.20 3.24 -5.65
CA GLN A 39 -8.67 4.13 -4.63
C GLN A 39 -7.71 5.15 -5.21
N SER A 40 -7.87 6.41 -4.79
CA SER A 40 -6.95 7.50 -5.10
C SER A 40 -6.02 7.78 -3.92
N ILE A 41 -4.78 8.16 -4.24
CA ILE A 41 -3.76 8.55 -3.25
C ILE A 41 -3.28 9.96 -3.61
N ALA A 42 -3.40 10.90 -2.68
CA ALA A 42 -3.06 12.30 -2.91
C ALA A 42 -2.34 12.92 -1.70
N GLY A 43 -1.49 13.93 -1.94
CA GLY A 43 -0.79 14.63 -0.87
C GLY A 43 0.35 15.48 -1.41
N SER A 44 1.15 16.04 -0.50
CA SER A 44 2.33 16.83 -0.88
C SER A 44 3.46 15.94 -1.39
N LEU A 45 4.36 16.51 -2.21
CA LEU A 45 5.56 15.82 -2.66
C LEU A 45 6.42 15.33 -1.48
N THR A 46 6.49 16.10 -0.39
CA THR A 46 7.21 15.69 0.82
C THR A 46 6.62 14.44 1.46
N ALA A 47 5.29 14.32 1.52
CA ALA A 47 4.64 13.09 2.01
C ALA A 47 4.92 11.90 1.09
N PHE A 48 4.92 12.15 -0.22
CA PHE A 48 5.27 11.13 -1.20
C PHE A 48 6.73 10.64 -1.04
N MET A 49 7.68 11.55 -0.79
CA MET A 49 9.07 11.16 -0.55
C MET A 49 9.23 10.31 0.72
N ARG A 50 8.54 10.65 1.82
CA ARG A 50 8.52 9.81 3.03
C ARG A 50 7.98 8.41 2.76
N PHE A 51 6.94 8.31 1.93
CA PHE A 51 6.39 7.02 1.52
C PHE A 51 7.43 6.19 0.75
N VAL A 52 8.14 6.80 -0.20
CA VAL A 52 9.20 6.13 -0.97
C VAL A 52 10.33 5.64 -0.08
N ASP A 53 10.78 6.46 0.88
CA ASP A 53 11.82 6.06 1.82
C ASP A 53 11.36 4.89 2.70
N ALA A 54 10.15 4.96 3.25
CA ALA A 54 9.61 3.88 4.06
C ALA A 54 9.39 2.60 3.25
N LEU A 55 9.01 2.71 1.97
CA LEU A 55 8.85 1.56 1.08
C LEU A 55 10.20 0.87 0.86
N ARG A 56 11.26 1.64 0.56
CA ARG A 56 12.62 1.11 0.39
C ARG A 56 13.10 0.36 1.63
N THR A 57 12.90 0.93 2.82
CA THR A 57 13.27 0.28 4.09
C THR A 57 12.58 -1.07 4.26
N ASN A 58 11.27 -1.14 4.00
CA ASN A 58 10.52 -2.39 4.11
C ASN A 58 10.99 -3.46 3.10
N LEU A 59 11.35 -3.07 1.87
CA LEU A 59 11.91 -4.01 0.89
C LEU A 59 13.29 -4.53 1.32
N THR A 60 14.12 -3.70 1.94
CA THR A 60 15.43 -4.12 2.44
C THR A 60 15.34 -4.99 3.69
N ASP A 61 14.38 -4.71 4.59
CA ASP A 61 14.16 -5.50 5.80
C ASP A 61 13.61 -6.90 5.46
N GLY A 62 12.75 -7.00 4.45
CA GLY A 62 12.24 -8.28 3.94
C GLY A 62 13.28 -9.14 3.19
N ALA A 63 14.37 -8.53 2.68
CA ALA A 63 15.47 -9.25 2.03
C ALA A 63 16.55 -9.74 3.01
N ALA A 64 16.55 -9.22 4.24
CA ALA A 64 17.48 -9.59 5.30
C ALA A 64 16.92 -10.63 6.28
N ALA A 65 15.69 -11.11 6.05
CA ALA A 65 14.97 -12.09 6.88
C ALA A 65 14.92 -13.48 6.24
#